data_AF-W7ATL9-F1
#
_entry.id   AF-W7ATL9-F1
#
_cell.length_a   1.000
_cell.length_b   1.000
_cell.length_c   1.000
_cell.angle_alpha   90.00
_cell.angle_beta   90.00
_cell.angle_gamma   90.00
#
_symmetry.space_group_name_H-M   'P 1'
#
loop_
_entity.id
_entity.type
_entity.pdbx_description
1 polymer ?
#
loop_
_entity_poly.entity_id
_entity_poly.type
_entity_poly.pdbx_seq_one_letter_code
_entity_poly.pdbx_strand_id
1 'polypeptide(L)' 'MLIDADLRKPTIHKTFSKNLYTGLSAVLTDEISLEESYQSTEIDNLFVLTSGAIPPNPNEMLGSKKNGKRIRRTTTNF' A
#
# COMPACT_ATOMS: atom_id res chain seq x y z
N MET A 1 -7.72 4.16 -7.90
CA MET A 1 -7.07 3.98 -6.59
C MET A 1 -5.72 4.68 -6.56
N LEU A 2 -5.34 5.28 -5.44
CA LEU A 2 -4.03 5.89 -5.17
C LEU A 2 -3.19 4.94 -4.30
N ILE A 3 -1.90 4.77 -4.63
CA ILE A 3 -0.97 3.91 -3.89
C ILE A 3 0.24 4.73 -3.45
N ASP A 4 0.53 4.72 -2.15
CA ASP A 4 1.77 5.29 -1.60
C ASP A 4 2.89 4.25 -1.64
N ALA A 5 3.74 4.31 -2.66
CA ALA A 5 4.89 3.43 -2.80
C ALA A 5 6.16 4.00 -2.14
N ASP A 6 6.08 5.15 -1.44
CA ASP A 6 7.20 5.68 -0.66
C ASP A 6 7.29 4.96 0.70
N LEU A 7 8.05 3.86 0.71
CA LEU A 7 8.35 3.08 1.90
C LEU A 7 9.46 3.70 2.78
N ARG A 8 9.94 4.90 2.46
CA ARG A 8 11.01 5.59 3.22
C ARG A 8 10.46 6.74 4.04
N LYS A 9 9.60 7.58 3.45
CA LYS A 9 9.02 8.76 4.10
C LYS A 9 7.55 8.94 3.68
N PRO A 10 6.66 7.99 4.02
CA PRO A 10 5.28 8.03 3.58
C PRO A 10 4.53 9.23 4.14
N THR A 11 3.68 9.83 3.30
CA THR A 11 2.91 11.03 3.67
C THR A 11 1.42 10.90 3.37
N ILE A 12 1.01 10.02 2.46
CA ILE A 12 -0.37 9.90 2.00
C ILE A 12 -1.33 9.53 3.15
N HIS A 13 -0.89 8.69 4.09
CA HIS A 13 -1.69 8.36 5.27
C HIS A 13 -2.06 9.59 6.11
N LYS A 14 -1.22 10.63 6.13
CA LYS A 14 -1.49 11.91 6.81
C LYS A 14 -2.45 12.77 6.00
N THR A 15 -2.22 12.86 4.69
CA THR A 15 -3.05 13.64 3.77
C THR A 15 -4.51 13.18 3.79
N PHE A 16 -4.75 11.88 3.88
CA PHE A 16 -6.11 11.32 3.87
C PHE A 16 -6.60 10.85 5.25
N SER A 17 -5.85 11.13 6.33
CA SER A 17 -6.16 10.69 7.70
C SER A 17 -6.47 9.19 7.80
N LYS A 18 -5.62 8.36 7.19
CA LYS A 18 -5.77 6.90 7.08
C LYS A 18 -4.78 6.14 7.93
N ASN A 19 -5.12 4.88 8.21
CA ASN A 19 -4.25 3.99 8.96
C ASN A 19 -2.98 3.69 8.15
N LEU A 20 -1.82 3.89 8.77
CA LEU A 20 -0.51 3.63 8.17
C LEU A 20 -0.19 2.12 8.12
N TYR A 21 -0.66 1.32 9.06
CA TYR A 21 -0.23 -0.09 9.22
C TYR A 21 -0.94 -1.04 8.25
N THR A 22 -2.15 -0.71 7.81
CA THR A 22 -2.91 -1.46 6.81
C THR A 22 -2.61 -0.91 5.42
N GLY A 23 -1.43 -1.23 4.89
CA GLY A 23 -0.94 -0.64 3.63
C GLY A 23 -0.07 -1.59 2.82
N LEU A 24 0.63 -1.02 1.83
CA LEU A 24 1.41 -1.75 0.84
C LEU A 24 2.43 -2.71 1.48
N SER A 25 3.14 -2.30 2.54
CA SER A 25 4.13 -3.17 3.18
C SER A 25 3.50 -4.42 3.79
N ALA A 26 2.37 -4.29 4.49
CA ALA A 26 1.63 -5.42 5.05
C ALA A 26 1.11 -6.38 3.97
N VAL A 27 0.69 -5.85 2.81
CA VAL A 27 0.31 -6.68 1.65
C VAL A 27 1.53 -7.41 1.07
N LEU A 28 2.68 -6.74 1.00
CA LEU A 28 3.91 -7.34 0.45
C LEU A 28 4.53 -8.38 1.40
N THR A 29 4.25 -8.29 2.71
CA THR A 29 4.70 -9.26 3.73
C THR A 29 3.69 -10.38 4.03
N ASP A 30 2.55 -10.44 3.33
CA ASP A 30 1.46 -11.42 3.59
C ASP A 30 0.77 -11.25 4.96
N GLU A 31 0.89 -10.09 5.61
CA GLU A 31 0.22 -9.82 6.88
C GLU A 31 -1.29 -9.59 6.73
N ILE A 32 -1.69 -8.97 5.62
CA ILE A 32 -3.09 -8.70 5.28
C ILE A 32 -3.37 -8.97 3.80
N SER A 33 -4.62 -9.24 3.46
CA SER A 33 -5.05 -9.32 2.06
C SER A 33 -5.05 -7.94 1.38
N LEU A 34 -5.08 -7.94 0.05
CA LEU A 34 -5.19 -6.69 -0.71
C LEU A 34 -6.52 -5.99 -0.41
N GLU A 35 -7.59 -6.77 -0.30
CA GLU A 35 -8.96 -6.34 -0.08
C GLU A 35 -9.15 -5.65 1.28
N GLU A 36 -8.34 -6.03 2.28
CA GLU A 36 -8.32 -5.40 3.61
C GLU A 36 -7.38 -4.19 3.71
N SER A 37 -6.55 -3.96 2.69
CA SER A 37 -5.45 -2.98 2.75
C SER A 37 -5.80 -1.59 2.22
N TYR A 38 -6.71 -1.49 1.25
CA TYR A 38 -7.11 -0.19 0.72
C TYR A 38 -8.24 0.42 1.57
N GLN A 39 -8.19 1.72 1.76
CA GLN A 39 -9.13 2.47 2.59
C GLN A 39 -9.90 3.44 1.71
N SER A 40 -11.22 3.49 1.85
CA SER A 40 -12.06 4.49 1.17
C SER A 40 -11.71 5.90 1.68
N THR A 41 -11.77 6.89 0.81
CA THR A 41 -11.60 8.29 1.18
C THR A 41 -12.94 9.01 1.20
N GLU A 42 -12.94 10.29 1.59
CA GLU A 42 -14.10 11.17 1.47
C GLU A 42 -14.40 11.57 0.01
N ILE A 43 -13.50 11.25 -0.92
CA ILE A 43 -13.66 11.51 -2.34
C ILE A 43 -14.27 10.25 -2.98
N ASP A 44 -15.41 10.42 -3.64
CA ASP A 44 -16.10 9.35 -4.34
C ASP A 44 -15.17 8.68 -5.37
N ASN A 45 -15.22 7.35 -5.41
CA ASN A 45 -14.40 6.50 -6.28
C ASN A 45 -12.88 6.61 -6.05
N LEU A 46 -12.44 7.25 -4.95
CA LEU A 46 -11.05 7.28 -4.55
C LEU A 46 -10.79 6.40 -3.32
N PHE A 47 -10.00 5.36 -3.57
CA PHE A 47 -9.41 4.49 -2.54
C PHE A 47 -7.93 4.79 -2.40
N VAL A 48 -7.42 4.66 -1.19
CA VAL A 48 -6.01 4.87 -0.85
C VAL A 48 -5.44 3.58 -0.27
N LEU A 49 -4.37 3.10 -0.89
CA LEU A 49 -3.46 2.13 -0.31
C LEU A 49 -2.26 2.89 0.25
N THR A 50 -2.17 3.01 1.58
CA THR A 50 -1.03 3.67 2.24
C THR A 50 0.23 2.82 2.07
N SER A 51 1.40 3.34 2.46
CA SER A 51 2.68 2.62 2.33
C SER A 51 2.76 1.37 3.20
N GLY A 52 1.98 1.28 4.27
CA GLY A 52 2.27 0.34 5.34
C GLY A 52 3.37 0.89 6.28
N ALA A 53 3.66 0.17 7.36
CA ALA A 53 4.81 0.47 8.21
C ALA A 53 6.11 0.47 7.39
N ILE A 54 7.04 1.37 7.74
CA ILE A 54 8.35 1.47 7.08
C ILE A 54 9.12 0.15 7.30
N PRO A 55 9.37 -0.65 6.24
CA PRO A 55 10.09 -1.90 6.39
C PRO A 55 11.59 -1.65 6.59
N PRO A 56 12.35 -2.60 7.18
CA PRO A 56 13.79 -2.47 7.34
C PRO A 56 14.53 -2.37 6.00
N ASN A 57 14.03 -3.04 4.95
CA ASN A 57 14.65 -3.11 3.61
C ASN A 57 13.70 -2.66 2.48
N PRO A 58 13.40 -1.34 2.34
CA PRO A 58 12.42 -0.84 1.37
C PRO A 58 12.69 -1.24 -0.09
N ASN A 59 13.95 -1.09 -0.53
CA ASN A 59 14.34 -1.33 -1.91
C ASN A 59 14.23 -2.81 -2.32
N GLU A 60 14.61 -3.71 -1.40
CA GLU A 60 14.52 -5.15 -1.63
C GLU A 60 13.06 -5.60 -1.73
N MET A 61 12.21 -5.04 -0.87
CA MET A 61 10.79 -5.36 -0.86
C MET A 61 10.11 -4.97 -2.18
N LEU A 62 10.41 -3.80 -2.75
CA LEU A 62 9.85 -3.40 -4.05
C LEU A 62 10.48 -4.13 -5.24
N GLY A 63 11.78 -4.43 -5.17
CA GLY A 63 12.53 -5.08 -6.25
C GLY A 63 12.24 -6.58 -6.41
N SER A 64 11.56 -7.21 -5.45
CA SER A 64 11.31 -8.66 -5.47
C SER A 64 10.31 -9.05 -6.57
N LYS A 65 10.61 -10.11 -7.34
CA LYS A 65 9.70 -10.64 -8.38
C LYS A 65 8.36 -11.09 -7.79
N LYS A 66 8.35 -11.61 -6.56
CA LYS A 66 7.13 -12.00 -5.82
C LYS A 66 6.25 -10.77 -5.60
N ASN A 67 6.84 -9.68 -5.12
CA ASN A 67 6.13 -8.45 -4.77
C ASN A 67 5.69 -7.67 -6.01
N GLY A 68 6.45 -7.71 -7.10
CA GLY A 68 6.00 -7.18 -8.40
C GLY A 68 4.70 -7.84 -8.90
N LYS A 69 4.48 -9.14 -8.66
CA LYS A 69 3.20 -9.80 -8.99
C LYS A 69 2.05 -9.27 -8.12
N ARG A 70 2.30 -8.97 -6.85
CA ARG A 70 1.31 -8.43 -5.91
C ARG A 70 0.89 -7.02 -6.30
N ILE A 71 1.86 -6.16 -6.55
CA ILE A 71 1.62 -4.78 -7.01
C ILE A 71 0.79 -4.78 -8.30
N ARG A 72 1.08 -5.69 -9.25
CA ARG A 72 0.29 -5.80 -10.47
C ARG A 72 -1.17 -6.17 -10.20
N ARG A 73 -1.43 -7.07 -9.24
CA ARG A 73 -2.78 -7.47 -8.84
C ARG A 73 -3.58 -6.30 -8.27
N THR A 74 -2.91 -5.41 -7.53
CA THR A 74 -3.49 -4.16 -7.01
C THR A 74 -4.05 -3.26 -8.11
N THR A 75 -3.41 -3.21 -9.28
CA THR A 75 -3.85 -2.38 -10.42
C THR A 75 -4.98 -3.00 -11.24
N THR A 76 -5.22 -4.30 -11.16
CA THR A 76 -6.27 -4.98 -11.97
C THR A 76 -7.65 -4.99 -11.28
N ASN A 77 -7.70 -4.81 -9.96
CA ASN A 77 -8.94 -4.90 -9.19
C ASN A 77 -9.76 -3.58 -9.15
N PHE A 78 -9.27 -2.51 -9.77
CA PHE A 78 -9.87 -1.16 -9.79
C PHE A 78 -9.69 -0.51 -11.16
#